data_AF-A0A9E4M320-F1
#
_entry.id   AF-A0A9E4M320-F1
#
_cell.length_a   1.000
_cell.length_b   1.000
_cell.length_c   1.000
_cell.angle_alpha   90.00
_cell.angle_beta   90.00
_cell.angle_gamma   90.00
#
_symmetry.space_group_name_H-M   'P 1'
#
loop_
_entity.id
_entity.type
_entity.pdbx_description
1 polymer ?
#
loop_
_entity_poly.entity_id
_entity_poly.type
_entity_poly.pdbx_seq_one_letter_code
_entity_poly.pdbx_strand_id
1 'polypeptide(L)'
;MKSTSSMLLSVAGVALCVSAAHARDQIRIVGSSTVFPYTQAVAEQFANMTGAASPIVESTGTGGGMKLFCAGIGESHPDLTGASRAMKASEFNLCQENGVTDVTEALLGYDGLSIAISRGNEFDWDLSLAEIFLALAAQVPGDGEMVDNPHMKWSDIRADLPDQEILVYGPPPTSGTRDAFVELAMHAGCKSFEYVKDKDGDWVDENCGRMRLDGVFVEAGENDNLIVQRLNADATAMGIFGYSFLYENLDTLKPIKVGGIAPDAATIGDFSYSISRPLFVYTKNAHRGVIPDFQEFIEEYMSEDALGPGGYLSERGLVTLPDDRREMLQEAVINGMTMDPK
;
A
#
# COMPACT_ATOMS: atom_id res chain seq x y z
N MET A 1 -31.90 -59.58 -65.30
CA MET A 1 -30.84 -59.35 -64.29
C MET A 1 -30.84 -57.88 -63.90
N LYS A 2 -31.42 -57.53 -62.76
CA LYS A 2 -31.34 -56.17 -62.18
C LYS A 2 -30.44 -56.24 -60.95
N SER A 3 -29.42 -55.41 -60.97
CA SER A 3 -28.32 -55.34 -60.01
C SER A 3 -28.77 -54.72 -58.69
N THR A 4 -28.55 -55.43 -57.59
CA THR A 4 -28.60 -54.92 -56.21
C THR A 4 -27.20 -54.45 -55.81
N SER A 5 -27.03 -53.15 -55.55
CA SER A 5 -25.81 -52.62 -54.94
C SER A 5 -26.15 -52.14 -53.53
N SER A 6 -25.53 -52.77 -52.52
CA SER A 6 -25.71 -52.48 -51.10
C SER A 6 -24.87 -51.27 -50.70
N MET A 7 -25.50 -50.30 -50.03
CA MET A 7 -24.85 -49.10 -49.51
C MET A 7 -24.36 -49.38 -48.08
N LEU A 8 -23.04 -49.45 -47.87
CA LEU A 8 -22.41 -49.49 -46.55
C LEU A 8 -22.41 -48.09 -45.94
N LEU A 9 -23.09 -47.90 -44.81
CA LEU A 9 -22.94 -46.72 -43.96
C LEU A 9 -21.72 -46.88 -43.05
N SER A 10 -20.71 -46.06 -43.25
CA SER A 10 -19.57 -45.91 -42.34
C SER A 10 -19.92 -44.86 -41.28
N VAL A 11 -20.06 -45.27 -40.02
CA VAL A 11 -20.18 -44.35 -38.87
C VAL A 11 -18.77 -43.91 -38.47
N ALA A 12 -18.41 -42.67 -38.80
CA ALA A 12 -17.18 -42.05 -38.30
C ALA A 12 -17.42 -41.54 -36.87
N GLY A 13 -16.75 -42.15 -35.89
CA GLY A 13 -16.77 -41.69 -34.50
C GLY A 13 -16.02 -40.36 -34.37
N VAL A 14 -16.71 -39.32 -33.90
CA VAL A 14 -16.09 -38.05 -33.51
C VAL A 14 -15.37 -38.28 -32.17
N ALA A 15 -14.05 -38.32 -32.20
CA ALA A 15 -13.23 -38.24 -31.00
C ALA A 15 -13.30 -36.80 -30.47
N LEU A 16 -14.02 -36.59 -29.37
CA LEU A 16 -13.97 -35.36 -28.59
C LEU A 16 -12.58 -35.29 -27.94
N CYS A 17 -11.68 -34.52 -28.52
CA CYS A 17 -10.47 -34.07 -27.84
C CYS A 17 -10.90 -33.11 -26.73
N VAL A 18 -11.02 -33.62 -25.51
CA VAL A 18 -11.10 -32.78 -24.32
C VAL A 18 -9.70 -32.25 -24.07
N SER A 19 -9.42 -31.02 -24.51
CA SER A 19 -8.25 -30.29 -24.05
C SER A 19 -8.39 -30.08 -22.55
N ALA A 20 -7.57 -30.77 -21.75
CA ALA A 20 -7.41 -30.45 -20.36
C ALA A 20 -6.96 -28.98 -20.26
N ALA A 21 -7.74 -28.15 -19.59
CA ALA A 21 -7.29 -26.81 -19.22
C ALA A 21 -6.09 -26.99 -18.29
N HIS A 22 -4.92 -26.56 -18.74
CA HIS A 22 -3.73 -26.50 -17.90
C HIS A 22 -3.86 -25.28 -17.01
N ALA A 23 -3.97 -25.50 -15.69
CA ALA A 23 -3.82 -24.44 -14.72
C ALA A 23 -2.55 -23.64 -15.02
N ARG A 24 -2.64 -22.31 -15.02
CA ARG A 24 -1.45 -21.45 -15.11
C ARG A 24 -0.45 -21.82 -14.00
N ASP A 25 0.84 -21.79 -14.33
CA ASP A 25 1.91 -22.23 -13.43
C ASP A 25 2.32 -21.16 -12.38
N GLN A 26 1.66 -20.00 -12.35
CA GLN A 26 2.03 -18.89 -11.47
C GLN A 26 0.82 -18.23 -10.82
N ILE A 27 0.97 -17.96 -9.53
CA ILE A 27 0.07 -17.10 -8.75
C ILE A 27 0.14 -15.67 -9.33
N ARG A 28 -1.00 -15.00 -9.46
CA ARG A 28 -1.07 -13.59 -9.89
C ARG A 28 -1.69 -12.71 -8.83
N ILE A 29 -1.03 -11.58 -8.60
CA ILE A 29 -1.34 -10.67 -7.52
C ILE A 29 -1.42 -9.25 -8.07
N VAL A 30 -2.44 -8.51 -7.68
CA VAL A 30 -2.65 -7.12 -8.12
C VAL A 30 -2.93 -6.20 -6.93
N GLY A 31 -2.71 -4.89 -7.06
CA GLY A 31 -3.38 -3.91 -6.19
C GLY A 31 -2.50 -2.77 -5.73
N SER A 32 -2.64 -2.40 -4.45
CA SER A 32 -2.02 -1.22 -3.86
C SER A 32 -0.50 -1.15 -4.08
N SER A 33 0.00 -0.01 -4.56
CA SER A 33 1.45 0.26 -4.66
C SER A 33 2.15 0.23 -3.30
N THR A 34 1.40 0.38 -2.21
CA THR A 34 1.90 0.31 -0.84
C THR A 34 2.03 -1.11 -0.34
N VAL A 35 1.09 -1.98 -0.70
CA VAL A 35 1.14 -3.40 -0.33
C VAL A 35 2.09 -4.18 -1.25
N PHE A 36 2.41 -3.61 -2.42
CA PHE A 36 3.33 -4.15 -3.41
C PHE A 36 4.70 -4.57 -2.83
N PRO A 37 5.49 -3.70 -2.15
CA PRO A 37 6.82 -4.09 -1.65
C PRO A 37 6.78 -5.23 -0.63
N TYR A 38 5.75 -5.27 0.23
CA TYR A 38 5.55 -6.37 1.18
C TYR A 38 5.22 -7.67 0.46
N THR A 39 4.28 -7.63 -0.48
CA THR A 39 3.86 -8.82 -1.23
C THR A 39 4.97 -9.33 -2.15
N GLN A 40 5.76 -8.45 -2.72
CA GLN A 40 6.95 -8.79 -3.50
C GLN A 40 7.99 -9.51 -2.64
N ALA A 41 8.22 -9.06 -1.40
CA ALA A 41 9.11 -9.73 -0.46
C ALA A 41 8.63 -11.16 -0.12
N VAL A 42 7.32 -11.35 0.12
CA VAL A 42 6.73 -12.69 0.33
C VAL A 42 6.91 -13.55 -0.92
N ALA A 43 6.65 -13.02 -2.12
CA ALA A 43 6.82 -13.75 -3.38
C ALA A 43 8.26 -14.23 -3.60
N GLU A 44 9.24 -13.39 -3.27
CA GLU A 44 10.66 -13.73 -3.33
C GLU A 44 11.05 -14.78 -2.30
N GLN A 45 10.63 -14.64 -1.04
CA GLN A 45 10.92 -15.63 0.01
C GLN A 45 10.29 -16.98 -0.32
N PHE A 46 9.02 -16.97 -0.72
CA PHE A 46 8.30 -18.17 -1.15
C PHE A 46 9.04 -18.91 -2.28
N ALA A 47 9.44 -18.20 -3.34
CA ALA A 47 10.18 -18.80 -4.46
C ALA A 47 11.53 -19.36 -4.02
N ASN A 48 12.25 -18.63 -3.15
CA ASN A 48 13.55 -19.06 -2.62
C ASN A 48 13.44 -20.31 -1.73
N MET A 49 12.38 -20.42 -0.92
CA MET A 49 12.19 -21.53 0.03
C MET A 49 11.65 -22.79 -0.63
N THR A 50 10.76 -22.65 -1.60
CA THR A 50 10.04 -23.79 -2.21
C THR A 50 10.65 -24.24 -3.54
N GLY A 51 11.37 -23.36 -4.24
CA GLY A 51 11.78 -23.58 -5.63
C GLY A 51 10.64 -23.47 -6.65
N ALA A 52 9.45 -23.07 -6.22
CA ALA A 52 8.30 -22.82 -7.08
C ALA A 52 8.51 -21.58 -7.97
N ALA A 53 7.65 -21.42 -8.97
CA ALA A 53 7.66 -20.22 -9.80
C ALA A 53 7.25 -19.00 -8.95
N SER A 54 8.04 -17.93 -9.04
CA SER A 54 7.74 -16.70 -8.29
C SER A 54 6.38 -16.12 -8.71
N PRO A 55 5.49 -15.77 -7.75
CA PRO A 55 4.26 -15.06 -8.02
C PRO A 55 4.48 -13.79 -8.85
N ILE A 56 3.58 -13.52 -9.79
CA ILE A 56 3.57 -12.25 -10.52
C ILE A 56 2.84 -11.22 -9.66
N VAL A 57 3.54 -10.17 -9.24
CA VAL A 57 2.98 -9.05 -8.46
C VAL A 57 2.91 -7.81 -9.35
N GLU A 58 1.72 -7.21 -9.47
CA GLU A 58 1.49 -6.01 -10.28
C GLU A 58 0.85 -4.89 -9.45
N SER A 59 1.50 -3.72 -9.42
CA SER A 59 0.91 -2.52 -8.82
C SER A 59 -0.15 -1.92 -9.75
N THR A 60 -1.40 -1.91 -9.31
CA THR A 60 -2.56 -1.40 -10.07
C THR A 60 -3.42 -0.42 -9.25
N GLY A 61 -2.95 -0.04 -8.06
CA GLY A 61 -3.71 0.75 -7.09
C GLY A 61 -4.79 -0.07 -6.38
N THR A 62 -5.24 0.36 -5.20
CA THR A 62 -6.22 -0.42 -4.42
C THR A 62 -7.54 -0.61 -5.17
N GLY A 63 -8.10 0.46 -5.77
CA GLY A 63 -9.36 0.37 -6.51
C GLY A 63 -9.23 -0.42 -7.83
N GLY A 64 -8.11 -0.23 -8.55
CA GLY A 64 -7.83 -0.99 -9.78
C GLY A 64 -7.63 -2.48 -9.51
N GLY A 65 -6.86 -2.81 -8.46
CA GLY A 65 -6.66 -4.18 -7.97
C GLY A 65 -7.97 -4.85 -7.58
N MET A 66 -8.81 -4.19 -6.79
CA MET A 66 -10.14 -4.69 -6.42
C MET A 66 -11.01 -4.96 -7.64
N LYS A 67 -11.01 -4.06 -8.63
CA LYS A 67 -11.76 -4.26 -9.87
C LYS A 67 -11.29 -5.50 -10.65
N LEU A 68 -9.97 -5.68 -10.78
CA LEU A 68 -9.38 -6.84 -11.46
C LEU A 68 -9.62 -8.14 -10.68
N PHE A 69 -9.49 -8.09 -9.36
CA PHE A 69 -9.77 -9.20 -8.46
C PHE A 69 -11.24 -9.60 -8.52
N CYS A 70 -12.17 -8.67 -8.37
CA CYS A 70 -13.61 -8.94 -8.41
C CYS A 70 -14.17 -9.20 -9.82
N ALA A 71 -13.36 -9.21 -10.88
CA ALA A 71 -13.85 -9.44 -12.25
C ALA A 71 -14.32 -10.89 -12.51
N GLY A 72 -13.93 -11.84 -11.64
CA GLY A 72 -14.39 -13.23 -11.72
C GLY A 72 -13.43 -14.23 -11.08
N ILE A 73 -13.79 -15.50 -11.21
CA ILE A 73 -12.99 -16.65 -10.79
C ILE A 73 -12.26 -17.31 -11.98
N GLY A 74 -11.37 -18.26 -11.69
CA GLY A 74 -10.59 -18.98 -12.72
C GLY A 74 -9.27 -18.31 -13.10
N GLU A 75 -8.53 -18.97 -13.99
CA GLU A 75 -7.12 -18.70 -14.28
C GLU A 75 -6.83 -17.39 -15.01
N SER A 76 -7.84 -16.74 -15.57
CA SER A 76 -7.69 -15.41 -16.20
C SER A 76 -7.67 -14.27 -15.18
N HIS A 77 -8.06 -14.54 -13.94
CA HIS A 77 -8.22 -13.52 -12.90
C HIS A 77 -7.11 -13.59 -11.84
N PRO A 78 -6.78 -12.48 -11.16
CA PRO A 78 -5.82 -12.50 -10.04
C PRO A 78 -6.33 -13.35 -8.88
N ASP A 79 -5.40 -13.96 -8.14
CA ASP A 79 -5.70 -14.84 -6.99
C ASP A 79 -5.76 -14.07 -5.67
N LEU A 80 -4.93 -13.02 -5.59
CA LEU A 80 -4.79 -12.16 -4.43
C LEU A 80 -4.85 -10.69 -4.85
N THR A 81 -5.43 -9.83 -4.00
CA THR A 81 -5.25 -8.39 -4.13
C THR A 81 -4.80 -7.72 -2.84
N GLY A 82 -3.80 -6.84 -2.94
CA GLY A 82 -3.34 -6.00 -1.85
C GLY A 82 -4.09 -4.66 -1.81
N ALA A 83 -4.42 -4.16 -0.61
CA ALA A 83 -5.18 -2.93 -0.44
C ALA A 83 -4.66 -2.08 0.73
N SER A 84 -4.60 -0.77 0.52
CA SER A 84 -4.21 0.22 1.53
C SER A 84 -5.39 0.81 2.31
N ARG A 85 -6.57 0.19 2.17
CA ARG A 85 -7.82 0.46 2.90
C ARG A 85 -8.74 -0.75 2.79
N ALA A 86 -9.75 -0.83 3.65
CA ALA A 86 -10.72 -1.92 3.62
C ALA A 86 -11.50 -1.96 2.28
N MET A 87 -11.96 -3.14 1.88
CA MET A 87 -12.85 -3.32 0.72
C MET A 87 -14.13 -2.49 0.92
N LYS A 88 -14.53 -1.74 -0.11
CA LYS A 88 -15.77 -0.96 -0.09
C LYS A 88 -16.97 -1.87 -0.34
N ALA A 89 -18.14 -1.52 0.18
CA ALA A 89 -19.39 -2.24 -0.11
C ALA A 89 -19.66 -2.38 -1.63
N SER A 90 -19.36 -1.36 -2.43
CA SER A 90 -19.49 -1.43 -3.89
C SER A 90 -18.54 -2.44 -4.55
N GLU A 91 -17.35 -2.64 -3.99
CA GLU A 91 -16.37 -3.61 -4.49
C GLU A 91 -16.74 -5.03 -4.04
N PHE A 92 -17.20 -5.17 -2.80
CA PHE A 92 -17.77 -6.42 -2.31
C PHE A 92 -18.94 -6.87 -3.19
N ASN A 93 -19.90 -5.98 -3.47
CA ASN A 93 -21.03 -6.28 -4.35
C ASN A 93 -20.58 -6.67 -5.76
N LEU A 94 -19.57 -5.99 -6.33
CA LEU A 94 -18.99 -6.38 -7.62
C LEU A 94 -18.40 -7.79 -7.57
N CYS A 95 -17.70 -8.15 -6.49
CA CYS A 95 -17.20 -9.50 -6.25
C CYS A 95 -18.36 -10.51 -6.23
N GLN A 96 -19.43 -10.25 -5.49
CA GLN A 96 -20.61 -11.11 -5.43
C GLN A 96 -21.27 -11.31 -6.80
N GLU A 97 -21.48 -10.21 -7.54
CA GLU A 97 -22.12 -10.22 -8.87
C GLU A 97 -21.34 -11.06 -9.89
N ASN A 98 -20.00 -11.08 -9.79
CA ASN A 98 -19.13 -11.85 -10.66
C ASN A 98 -18.73 -13.22 -10.10
N GLY A 99 -19.42 -13.69 -9.05
CA GLY A 99 -19.23 -15.03 -8.48
C GLY A 99 -18.01 -15.19 -7.58
N VAL A 100 -17.30 -14.10 -7.25
CA VAL A 100 -16.19 -14.06 -6.28
C VAL A 100 -16.79 -13.95 -4.87
N THR A 101 -17.45 -15.02 -4.42
CA THR A 101 -18.28 -15.02 -3.20
C THR A 101 -17.59 -15.55 -1.95
N ASP A 102 -16.46 -16.23 -2.11
CA ASP A 102 -15.68 -16.82 -1.03
C ASP A 102 -14.28 -16.20 -1.00
N VAL A 103 -14.19 -15.06 -0.31
CA VAL A 103 -12.99 -14.23 -0.17
C VAL A 103 -12.57 -14.23 1.29
N THR A 104 -11.28 -14.46 1.53
CA THR A 104 -10.67 -14.22 2.85
C THR A 104 -10.07 -12.82 2.86
N GLU A 105 -10.36 -12.03 3.90
CA GLU A 105 -9.76 -10.72 4.17
C GLU A 105 -8.68 -10.88 5.24
N ALA A 106 -7.50 -10.30 5.01
CA ALA A 106 -6.42 -10.29 5.98
C ALA A 106 -5.95 -8.85 6.25
N LEU A 107 -6.14 -8.35 7.47
CA LEU A 107 -5.51 -7.10 7.93
C LEU A 107 -4.07 -7.42 8.34
N LEU A 108 -3.10 -7.15 7.48
CA LEU A 108 -1.69 -7.47 7.73
C LEU A 108 -1.10 -6.67 8.91
N GLY A 109 -1.59 -5.45 9.07
CA GLY A 109 -1.06 -4.48 10.02
C GLY A 109 -1.29 -3.08 9.49
N TYR A 110 -0.38 -2.20 9.86
CA TYR A 110 -0.50 -0.78 9.59
C TYR A 110 0.76 -0.25 8.92
N ASP A 111 0.54 0.66 7.99
CA ASP A 111 1.57 1.54 7.46
C ASP A 111 1.46 2.87 8.21
N GLY A 112 2.56 3.35 8.75
CA GLY A 112 2.63 4.62 9.44
C GLY A 112 3.83 5.39 8.96
N LEU A 113 3.64 6.65 8.58
CA LEU A 113 4.72 7.51 8.11
C LEU A 113 5.04 8.56 9.14
N SER A 114 6.33 8.78 9.35
CA SER A 114 6.82 9.76 10.30
C SER A 114 7.40 10.97 9.58
N ILE A 115 7.13 12.14 10.15
CA ILE A 115 7.98 13.31 9.95
C ILE A 115 8.86 13.40 11.19
N ALA A 116 10.17 13.42 11.00
CA ALA A 116 11.13 13.38 12.10
C ALA A 116 12.19 14.45 11.97
N ILE A 117 12.82 14.76 13.09
CA ILE A 117 13.91 15.72 13.24
C ILE A 117 14.96 15.15 14.19
N SER A 118 16.16 15.71 14.15
CA SER A 118 17.19 15.42 15.16
C SER A 118 16.69 15.75 16.57
N ARG A 119 17.10 14.96 17.56
CA ARG A 119 16.96 15.35 18.97
C ARG A 119 17.76 16.61 19.32
N GLY A 120 18.75 16.97 18.51
CA GLY A 120 19.47 18.24 18.63
C GLY A 120 18.62 19.47 18.24
N ASN A 121 17.44 19.29 17.64
CA ASN A 121 16.54 20.39 17.33
C ASN A 121 15.94 20.97 18.62
N GLU A 122 16.04 22.29 18.79
CA GLU A 122 15.64 23.01 20.00
C GLU A 122 14.12 23.29 20.08
N PHE A 123 13.38 23.06 18.99
CA PHE A 123 11.96 23.35 18.92
C PHE A 123 11.11 22.09 19.12
N ASP A 124 9.93 22.29 19.69
CA ASP A 124 8.87 21.29 19.74
C ASP A 124 7.90 21.56 18.59
N TRP A 125 7.90 20.67 17.61
CA TRP A 125 7.13 20.84 16.38
C TRP A 125 5.78 20.13 16.47
N ASP A 126 4.76 20.84 15.99
CA ASP A 126 3.42 20.31 15.74
C ASP A 126 2.84 20.98 14.50
N LEU A 127 2.59 20.17 13.47
CA LEU A 127 2.15 20.63 12.16
C LEU A 127 0.78 20.07 11.83
N SER A 128 -0.06 20.86 11.17
CA SER A 128 -1.26 20.33 10.52
C SER A 128 -0.94 19.77 9.14
N LEU A 129 -1.80 18.90 8.60
CA LEU A 129 -1.69 18.44 7.21
C LEU A 129 -1.74 19.60 6.21
N ALA A 130 -2.50 20.65 6.50
CA ALA A 130 -2.56 21.85 5.68
C ALA A 130 -1.20 22.56 5.63
N GLU A 131 -0.51 22.67 6.77
CA GLU A 131 0.82 23.29 6.85
C GLU A 131 1.89 22.43 6.17
N ILE A 132 1.81 21.10 6.31
CA ILE A 132 2.67 20.16 5.58
C ILE A 132 2.49 20.35 4.07
N PHE A 133 1.23 20.46 3.61
CA PHE A 133 0.94 20.73 2.20
C PHE A 133 1.51 22.08 1.74
N LEU A 134 1.31 23.15 2.51
CA LEU A 134 1.87 24.48 2.20
C LEU A 134 3.39 24.50 2.21
N ALA A 135 4.06 23.64 2.98
CA ALA A 135 5.52 23.55 2.98
C ALA A 135 6.05 22.83 1.74
N LEU A 136 5.39 21.75 1.32
CA LEU A 136 6.00 20.74 0.44
C LEU A 136 5.43 20.68 -0.97
N ALA A 137 4.22 21.17 -1.20
CA ALA A 137 3.59 21.14 -2.52
C ALA A 137 4.36 22.05 -3.50
N ALA A 138 4.45 21.64 -4.76
CA ALA A 138 5.00 22.49 -5.81
C ALA A 138 4.12 23.72 -6.08
N GLN A 139 2.81 23.55 -5.91
CA GLN A 139 1.83 24.62 -6.03
C GLN A 139 0.84 24.57 -4.88
N VAL A 140 0.37 25.75 -4.48
CA VAL A 140 -0.60 25.94 -3.39
C VAL A 140 -1.76 26.81 -3.86
N PRO A 141 -2.96 26.71 -3.26
CA PRO A 141 -4.05 27.62 -3.55
C PRO A 141 -3.68 29.07 -3.23
N GLY A 142 -3.86 29.98 -4.20
CA GLY A 142 -3.70 31.43 -4.06
C GLY A 142 -4.71 32.16 -4.95
N ASP A 143 -5.40 33.18 -4.41
CA ASP A 143 -6.35 34.05 -5.12
C ASP A 143 -7.32 33.33 -6.10
N GLY A 144 -7.79 32.13 -5.75
CA GLY A 144 -8.74 31.36 -6.55
C GLY A 144 -8.12 30.53 -7.68
N GLU A 145 -6.81 30.36 -7.69
CA GLU A 145 -6.09 29.44 -8.59
C GLU A 145 -4.96 28.70 -7.85
N MET A 146 -4.28 27.78 -8.53
CA MET A 146 -3.04 27.17 -8.02
C MET A 146 -1.86 28.03 -8.45
N VAL A 147 -1.02 28.42 -7.51
CA VAL A 147 0.19 29.23 -7.78
C VAL A 147 1.43 28.48 -7.31
N ASP A 148 2.59 28.80 -7.90
CA ASP A 148 3.87 28.26 -7.43
C ASP A 148 4.08 28.59 -5.95
N ASN A 149 4.55 27.60 -5.20
CA ASN A 149 4.63 27.69 -3.74
C ASN A 149 5.63 28.78 -3.30
N PRO A 150 5.17 29.87 -2.66
CA PRO A 150 6.04 30.99 -2.30
C PRO A 150 6.73 30.80 -0.94
N HIS A 151 6.30 29.82 -0.13
CA HIS A 151 6.77 29.66 1.24
C HIS A 151 8.18 29.08 1.24
N MET A 152 9.14 29.77 1.87
CA MET A 152 10.54 29.31 1.97
C MET A 152 10.95 29.07 3.42
N LYS A 153 10.21 29.65 4.37
CA LYS A 153 10.40 29.49 5.81
C LYS A 153 9.15 28.96 6.49
N TRP A 154 9.33 28.29 7.62
CA TRP A 154 8.19 27.81 8.42
C TRP A 154 7.32 28.96 8.96
N SER A 155 7.94 30.10 9.27
CA SER A 155 7.27 31.34 9.64
C SER A 155 6.37 31.93 8.54
N ASP A 156 6.60 31.59 7.26
CA ASP A 156 5.74 32.01 6.14
C ASP A 156 4.39 31.27 6.15
N ILE A 157 4.33 30.10 6.79
CA ILE A 157 3.16 29.21 6.83
C ILE A 157 2.32 29.48 8.08
N ARG A 158 2.97 29.55 9.25
CA ARG A 158 2.32 29.86 10.52
C ARG A 158 3.25 30.70 11.38
N ALA A 159 2.78 31.85 11.86
CA ALA A 159 3.61 32.88 12.49
C ALA A 159 4.26 32.46 13.83
N ASP A 160 3.76 31.42 14.49
CA ASP A 160 4.31 30.86 15.73
C ASP A 160 5.34 29.74 15.47
N LEU A 161 5.52 29.31 14.22
CA LEU A 161 6.60 28.41 13.85
C LEU A 161 7.94 29.16 13.79
N PRO A 162 9.06 28.45 14.01
CA PRO A 162 10.40 29.05 13.92
C PRO A 162 10.66 29.78 12.59
N ASP A 163 11.38 30.92 12.66
CA ASP A 163 11.85 31.65 11.47
C ASP A 163 13.05 30.95 10.81
N GLN A 164 12.83 29.71 10.39
CA GLN A 164 13.83 28.81 9.83
C GLN A 164 13.46 28.46 8.39
N GLU A 165 14.46 28.39 7.51
CA GLU A 165 14.29 27.85 6.16
C GLU A 165 13.71 26.44 6.23
N ILE A 166 12.79 26.16 5.32
CA ILE A 166 12.21 24.84 5.15
C ILE A 166 13.24 23.99 4.41
N LEU A 167 13.69 22.91 5.05
CA LEU A 167 14.50 21.89 4.44
C LEU A 167 13.95 20.52 4.86
N VAL A 168 13.38 19.80 3.90
CA VAL A 168 12.78 18.49 4.14
C VAL A 168 13.39 17.46 3.20
N TYR A 169 13.95 16.42 3.79
CA TYR A 169 14.41 15.25 3.09
C TYR A 169 13.29 14.22 3.00
N GLY A 170 13.17 13.55 1.86
CA GLY A 170 12.21 12.47 1.73
C GLY A 170 12.53 11.52 0.59
N PRO A 171 11.74 10.45 0.47
CA PRO A 171 11.94 9.43 -0.54
C PRO A 171 11.66 9.96 -1.96
N PRO A 172 12.25 9.34 -2.99
CA PRO A 172 12.06 9.72 -4.39
C PRO A 172 10.65 9.37 -4.91
N PRO A 173 10.24 9.86 -6.10
CA PRO A 173 8.94 9.56 -6.72
C PRO A 173 8.68 8.07 -7.01
N THR A 174 9.70 7.23 -6.97
CA THR A 174 9.62 5.78 -7.19
C THR A 174 9.33 4.98 -5.92
N SER A 175 9.31 5.64 -4.75
CA SER A 175 9.15 4.99 -3.45
C SER A 175 7.69 4.87 -3.03
N GLY A 176 7.29 3.70 -2.54
CA GLY A 176 5.95 3.51 -1.95
C GLY A 176 5.69 4.38 -0.71
N THR A 177 6.74 4.76 0.02
CA THR A 177 6.66 5.72 1.14
C THR A 177 6.28 7.11 0.63
N ARG A 178 6.78 7.50 -0.55
CA ARG A 178 6.41 8.77 -1.18
C ARG A 178 4.94 8.76 -1.59
N ASP A 179 4.49 7.69 -2.26
CA ASP A 179 3.09 7.52 -2.65
C ASP A 179 2.16 7.62 -1.45
N ALA A 180 2.49 6.91 -0.37
CA ALA A 180 1.76 6.91 0.89
C ALA A 180 1.65 8.32 1.49
N PHE A 181 2.76 9.04 1.54
CA PHE A 181 2.80 10.39 2.09
C PHE A 181 1.98 11.38 1.26
N VAL A 182 2.04 11.25 -0.06
CA VAL A 182 1.24 12.06 -0.98
C VAL A 182 -0.26 11.82 -0.73
N GLU A 183 -0.69 10.57 -0.64
CA GLU A 183 -2.10 10.23 -0.39
C GLU A 183 -2.57 10.70 1.00
N LEU A 184 -1.83 10.35 2.06
CA LEU A 184 -2.29 10.52 3.44
C LEU A 184 -2.05 11.93 3.99
N ALA A 185 -0.99 12.61 3.55
CA ALA A 185 -0.64 13.94 4.03
C ALA A 185 -0.93 15.03 3.00
N MET A 186 -0.41 14.91 1.78
CA MET A 186 -0.52 15.99 0.79
C MET A 186 -1.96 16.16 0.30
N HIS A 187 -2.63 15.09 -0.14
CA HIS A 187 -4.01 15.18 -0.63
C HIS A 187 -4.97 15.57 0.50
N ALA A 188 -4.80 15.00 1.70
CA ALA A 188 -5.60 15.34 2.86
C ALA A 188 -5.41 16.81 3.29
N GLY A 189 -4.16 17.29 3.30
CA GLY A 189 -3.83 18.69 3.57
C GLY A 189 -4.42 19.64 2.52
N CYS A 190 -4.29 19.31 1.24
CA CYS A 190 -4.84 20.09 0.12
C CYS A 190 -6.38 20.23 0.22
N LYS A 191 -7.08 19.14 0.57
CA LYS A 191 -8.55 19.13 0.73
C LYS A 191 -9.06 20.03 1.86
N SER A 192 -8.19 20.52 2.74
CA SER A 192 -8.58 21.44 3.82
C SER A 192 -8.82 22.87 3.33
N PHE A 193 -8.29 23.25 2.16
CA PHE A 193 -8.43 24.60 1.61
C PHE A 193 -9.77 24.81 0.91
N GLU A 194 -10.39 25.97 1.14
CA GLU A 194 -11.71 26.31 0.58
C GLU A 194 -11.77 26.16 -0.95
N TYR A 195 -10.72 26.60 -1.64
CA TYR A 195 -10.58 26.48 -3.10
C TYR A 195 -10.70 25.02 -3.61
N VAL A 196 -10.31 24.05 -2.77
CA VAL A 196 -10.22 22.63 -3.13
C VAL A 196 -11.47 21.85 -2.70
N LYS A 197 -12.27 22.35 -1.75
CA LYS A 197 -13.41 21.60 -1.18
C LYS A 197 -14.42 21.09 -2.20
N ASP A 198 -14.65 21.86 -3.26
CA ASP A 198 -15.60 21.52 -4.33
C ASP A 198 -14.96 20.73 -5.48
N LYS A 199 -13.68 20.37 -5.38
CA LYS A 199 -12.95 19.58 -6.38
C LYS A 199 -13.13 18.09 -6.10
N ASP A 200 -13.15 17.28 -7.16
CA ASP A 200 -13.26 15.83 -7.04
C ASP A 200 -11.90 15.18 -6.74
N GLY A 201 -11.91 13.84 -6.57
CA GLY A 201 -10.71 13.07 -6.27
C GLY A 201 -9.66 13.14 -7.36
N ASP A 202 -10.08 13.01 -8.62
CA ASP A 202 -9.18 13.05 -9.78
C ASP A 202 -8.46 14.40 -9.86
N TRP A 203 -9.18 15.51 -9.65
CA TRP A 203 -8.56 16.83 -9.59
C TRP A 203 -7.53 16.93 -8.45
N VAL A 204 -7.83 16.39 -7.27
CA VAL A 204 -6.88 16.41 -6.15
C VAL A 204 -5.63 15.58 -6.46
N ASP A 205 -5.81 14.38 -7.03
CA ASP A 205 -4.70 13.51 -7.40
C ASP A 205 -3.77 14.16 -8.44
N GLU A 206 -4.34 14.89 -9.40
CA GLU A 206 -3.58 15.61 -10.43
C GLU A 206 -2.87 16.87 -9.90
N ASN A 207 -3.47 17.60 -8.95
CA ASN A 207 -3.04 18.96 -8.59
C ASN A 207 -2.38 19.08 -7.22
N CYS A 208 -2.59 18.13 -6.32
CA CYS A 208 -2.11 18.21 -4.94
C CYS A 208 -0.96 17.26 -4.61
N GLY A 209 -0.61 16.33 -5.51
CA GLY A 209 0.44 15.33 -5.26
C GLY A 209 1.85 15.76 -5.66
N ARG A 210 1.99 16.83 -6.46
CA ARG A 210 3.30 17.28 -6.94
C ARG A 210 4.05 18.01 -5.84
N MET A 211 5.23 17.51 -5.53
CA MET A 211 6.12 18.06 -4.51
C MET A 211 7.14 19.01 -5.15
N ARG A 212 7.56 20.03 -4.42
CA ARG A 212 8.47 21.07 -4.92
C ARG A 212 9.88 20.53 -5.21
N LEU A 213 10.54 21.13 -6.20
CA LEU A 213 11.88 20.76 -6.69
C LEU A 213 12.87 21.94 -6.64
N ASP A 214 12.54 22.98 -5.88
CA ASP A 214 13.29 24.22 -5.72
C ASP A 214 14.32 24.18 -4.59
N GLY A 215 14.63 23.00 -4.07
CA GLY A 215 15.63 22.77 -3.02
C GLY A 215 15.08 22.77 -1.59
N VAL A 216 13.80 23.12 -1.39
CA VAL A 216 13.12 23.02 -0.09
C VAL A 216 12.80 21.56 0.26
N PHE A 217 12.32 20.80 -0.72
CA PHE A 217 12.22 19.35 -0.61
C PHE A 217 13.36 18.70 -1.39
N VAL A 218 14.12 17.83 -0.73
CA VAL A 218 15.29 17.16 -1.31
C VAL A 218 15.13 15.65 -1.23
N GLU A 219 15.13 15.02 -2.40
CA GLU A 219 15.04 13.57 -2.52
C GLU A 219 16.32 12.90 -1.96
N ALA A 220 16.15 11.85 -1.17
CA ALA A 220 17.23 11.15 -0.48
C ALA A 220 17.58 9.78 -1.06
N GLY A 221 17.00 9.41 -2.20
CA GLY A 221 17.13 8.07 -2.79
C GLY A 221 16.30 7.01 -2.06
N GLU A 222 16.32 5.77 -2.54
CA GLU A 222 15.46 4.67 -2.02
C GLU A 222 15.82 4.18 -0.62
N ASN A 223 16.99 4.55 -0.10
CA ASN A 223 17.44 4.11 1.22
C ASN A 223 17.11 5.19 2.27
N ASP A 224 16.02 4.97 3.01
CA ASP A 224 15.54 5.90 4.05
C ASP A 224 16.57 6.13 5.18
N ASN A 225 17.54 5.23 5.40
CA ASN A 225 18.65 5.47 6.34
C ASN A 225 19.50 6.69 5.94
N LEU A 226 19.54 7.04 4.64
CA LEU A 226 20.21 8.26 4.19
C LEU A 226 19.51 9.52 4.72
N ILE A 227 18.19 9.46 4.90
CA ILE A 227 17.43 10.55 5.53
C ILE A 227 17.82 10.65 7.00
N VAL A 228 17.83 9.54 7.73
CA VAL A 228 18.25 9.50 9.15
C VAL A 228 19.66 10.09 9.32
N GLN A 229 20.61 9.71 8.46
CA GLN A 229 21.96 10.25 8.49
C GLN A 229 22.00 11.77 8.27
N ARG A 230 21.19 12.29 7.32
CA ARG A 230 21.08 13.73 7.06
C ARG A 230 20.50 14.48 8.26
N LEU A 231 19.48 13.94 8.93
CA LEU A 231 18.91 14.54 10.14
C LEU A 231 19.90 14.55 11.31
N ASN A 232 20.72 13.50 11.45
CA ASN A 232 21.76 13.47 12.47
C ASN A 232 22.87 14.50 12.20
N ALA A 233 23.10 14.87 10.93
CA ALA A 233 24.09 15.87 10.53
C ALA A 233 23.54 17.32 10.56
N ASP A 234 22.24 17.49 10.38
CA ASP A 234 21.57 18.78 10.35
C ASP A 234 20.35 18.77 11.28
N ALA A 235 20.52 19.43 12.44
CA ALA A 235 19.47 19.51 13.44
C ALA A 235 18.26 20.36 13.01
N THR A 236 18.36 21.11 11.92
CA THR A 236 17.30 22.01 11.44
C THR A 236 16.42 21.36 10.38
N ALA A 237 16.93 20.37 9.64
CA ALA A 237 16.19 19.66 8.61
C ALA A 237 15.12 18.72 9.19
N MET A 238 14.07 18.49 8.41
CA MET A 238 13.06 17.44 8.67
C MET A 238 13.22 16.28 7.69
N GLY A 239 12.76 15.11 8.08
CA GLY A 239 12.80 13.90 7.25
C GLY A 239 11.46 13.19 7.21
N ILE A 240 11.10 12.64 6.05
CA ILE A 240 9.89 11.84 5.83
C ILE A 240 10.31 10.41 5.53
N PHE A 241 9.83 9.43 6.30
CA PHE A 241 10.08 8.00 6.09
C PHE A 241 9.08 7.14 6.85
N GLY A 242 9.11 5.82 6.64
CA GLY A 242 8.28 4.87 7.40
C GLY A 242 8.58 4.89 8.91
N TYR A 243 7.57 4.66 9.76
CA TYR A 243 7.67 4.74 11.22
C TYR A 243 8.76 3.85 11.82
N SER A 244 9.06 2.69 11.22
CA SER A 244 10.15 1.80 11.67
C SER A 244 11.49 2.52 11.79
N PHE A 245 11.85 3.37 10.82
CA PHE A 245 13.11 4.13 10.86
C PHE A 245 13.13 5.16 12.00
N LEU A 246 11.98 5.75 12.36
CA LEU A 246 11.90 6.59 13.54
C LEU A 246 12.09 5.73 14.79
N TYR A 247 11.35 4.63 14.89
CA TYR A 247 11.36 3.72 16.04
C TYR A 247 12.75 3.18 16.36
N GLU A 248 13.50 2.76 15.34
CA GLU A 248 14.87 2.25 15.46
C GLU A 248 15.90 3.32 15.84
N ASN A 249 15.60 4.60 15.59
CA ASN A 249 16.51 5.72 15.80
C ASN A 249 15.96 6.71 16.84
N LEU A 250 15.12 6.25 17.77
CA LEU A 250 14.55 7.09 18.83
C LEU A 250 15.60 7.64 19.80
N ASP A 251 16.83 7.14 19.80
CA ASP A 251 17.94 7.67 20.59
C ASP A 251 18.55 8.94 19.97
N THR A 252 18.49 9.12 18.65
CA THR A 252 19.02 10.30 17.96
C THR A 252 17.96 11.19 17.32
N LEU A 253 16.78 10.65 17.01
CA LEU A 253 15.66 11.36 16.38
C LEU A 253 14.47 11.51 17.33
N LYS A 254 13.62 12.51 17.03
CA LYS A 254 12.31 12.69 17.66
C LYS A 254 11.25 12.97 16.58
N PRO A 255 10.00 12.51 16.78
CA PRO A 255 8.92 12.80 15.83
C PRO A 255 8.51 14.28 15.88
N ILE A 256 7.98 14.74 14.75
CA ILE A 256 7.10 15.89 14.68
C ILE A 256 5.67 15.42 14.88
N LYS A 257 4.90 16.12 15.72
CA LYS A 257 3.48 15.85 15.88
C LYS A 257 2.70 16.32 14.66
N VAL A 258 1.66 15.57 14.32
CA VAL A 258 0.72 15.97 13.29
C VAL A 258 -0.65 16.16 13.93
N GLY A 259 -1.13 17.40 13.96
CA GLY A 259 -2.39 17.76 14.63
C GLY A 259 -2.40 17.42 16.12
N GLY A 260 -1.26 17.58 16.80
CA GLY A 260 -1.08 17.29 18.22
C GLY A 260 -0.77 15.83 18.55
N ILE A 261 -0.83 14.92 17.57
CA ILE A 261 -0.60 13.48 17.76
C ILE A 261 0.78 13.10 17.24
N ALA A 262 1.58 12.40 18.06
CA ALA A 262 2.86 11.84 17.64
C ALA A 262 2.63 10.44 17.02
N PRO A 263 3.43 10.04 16.02
CA PRO A 263 3.42 8.67 15.53
C PRO A 263 4.01 7.73 16.60
N ASP A 264 3.21 6.75 17.00
CA ASP A 264 3.66 5.56 17.72
C ASP A 264 2.81 4.35 17.34
N ALA A 265 3.20 3.15 17.77
CA ALA A 265 2.47 1.93 17.44
C ALA A 265 0.98 1.98 17.86
N ALA A 266 0.64 2.66 18.95
CA ALA A 266 -0.74 2.79 19.40
C ALA A 266 -1.52 3.80 18.55
N THR A 267 -0.98 5.00 18.31
CA THR A 267 -1.66 6.05 17.53
C THR A 267 -1.77 5.70 16.05
N ILE A 268 -0.85 4.89 15.53
CA ILE A 268 -0.91 4.29 14.19
C ILE A 268 -1.96 3.17 14.16
N GLY A 269 -1.96 2.29 15.15
CA GLY A 269 -2.87 1.14 15.19
C GLY A 269 -4.34 1.51 15.42
N ASP A 270 -4.61 2.62 16.11
CA ASP A 270 -5.96 3.14 16.36
C ASP A 270 -6.41 4.24 15.38
N PHE A 271 -5.54 4.62 14.43
CA PHE A 271 -5.74 5.68 13.44
C PHE A 271 -5.95 7.09 14.00
N SER A 272 -5.60 7.34 15.26
CA SER A 272 -5.59 8.71 15.81
C SER A 272 -4.47 9.56 15.20
N TYR A 273 -3.38 8.94 14.77
CA TYR A 273 -2.35 9.59 13.97
C TYR A 273 -2.70 9.56 12.47
N SER A 274 -2.80 10.73 11.85
CA SER A 274 -3.45 10.90 10.53
C SER A 274 -2.63 10.38 9.35
N ILE A 275 -1.32 10.20 9.48
CA ILE A 275 -0.45 9.68 8.41
C ILE A 275 -0.22 8.18 8.63
N SER A 276 -1.32 7.46 8.81
CA SER A 276 -1.35 6.02 8.97
C SER A 276 -2.51 5.41 8.20
N ARG A 277 -2.41 4.12 7.88
CA ARG A 277 -3.48 3.37 7.21
C ARG A 277 -3.36 1.86 7.42
N PRO A 278 -4.48 1.13 7.35
CA PRO A 278 -4.45 -0.32 7.38
C PRO A 278 -3.94 -0.88 6.05
N LEU A 279 -3.17 -1.96 6.14
CA LEU A 279 -2.76 -2.74 4.98
C LEU A 279 -3.48 -4.09 5.00
N PHE A 280 -4.07 -4.44 3.86
CA PHE A 280 -4.81 -5.68 3.70
C PHE A 280 -4.31 -6.49 2.51
N VAL A 281 -4.53 -7.80 2.59
CA VAL A 281 -4.61 -8.67 1.42
C VAL A 281 -5.92 -9.43 1.40
N TYR A 282 -6.42 -9.72 0.21
CA TYR A 282 -7.66 -10.47 -0.01
C TYR A 282 -7.35 -11.65 -0.93
N THR A 283 -7.74 -12.86 -0.52
CA THR A 283 -7.49 -14.08 -1.30
C THR A 283 -8.80 -14.70 -1.75
N LYS A 284 -8.86 -15.21 -2.99
CA LYS A 284 -9.98 -16.03 -3.45
C LYS A 284 -9.83 -17.45 -2.95
N ASN A 285 -10.71 -17.88 -2.06
CA ASN A 285 -10.67 -19.26 -1.55
C ASN A 285 -10.97 -20.28 -2.65
N ALA A 286 -11.78 -19.90 -3.66
CA ALA A 286 -12.04 -20.72 -4.84
C ALA A 286 -10.80 -21.03 -5.70
N HIS A 287 -9.68 -20.33 -5.49
CA HIS A 287 -8.42 -20.61 -6.18
C HIS A 287 -7.51 -21.57 -5.40
N ARG A 288 -7.78 -21.81 -4.11
CA ARG A 288 -7.04 -22.79 -3.29
C ARG A 288 -7.27 -24.20 -3.83
N GLY A 289 -6.19 -24.97 -3.98
CA GLY A 289 -6.23 -26.32 -4.55
C GLY A 289 -6.49 -26.38 -6.07
N VAL A 290 -6.61 -25.23 -6.75
CA VAL A 290 -6.74 -25.13 -8.22
C VAL A 290 -5.49 -24.50 -8.82
N ILE A 291 -5.04 -23.38 -8.24
CA ILE A 291 -3.80 -22.72 -8.64
C ILE A 291 -2.65 -23.39 -7.90
N PRO A 292 -1.61 -23.88 -8.60
CA PRO A 292 -0.45 -24.50 -7.99
C PRO A 292 0.17 -23.60 -6.92
N ASP A 293 0.54 -24.23 -5.80
CA ASP A 293 1.25 -23.65 -4.66
C ASP A 293 0.58 -22.44 -3.97
N PHE A 294 -0.69 -22.15 -4.29
CA PHE A 294 -1.38 -20.98 -3.75
C PHE A 294 -1.64 -21.07 -2.25
N GLN A 295 -1.91 -22.27 -1.73
CA GLN A 295 -2.07 -22.47 -0.29
C GLN A 295 -0.75 -22.23 0.45
N GLU A 296 0.34 -22.79 -0.08
CA GLU A 296 1.69 -22.67 0.45
C GLU A 296 2.18 -21.21 0.41
N PHE A 297 1.83 -20.46 -0.62
CA PHE A 297 2.11 -19.03 -0.68
C PHE A 297 1.34 -18.23 0.39
N ILE A 298 0.08 -18.58 0.65
CA ILE A 298 -0.71 -17.95 1.73
C ILE A 298 -0.12 -18.30 3.10
N GLU A 299 0.34 -19.53 3.29
CA GLU A 299 1.02 -19.96 4.51
C GLU A 299 2.34 -19.21 4.73
N GLU A 300 3.13 -18.98 3.67
CA GLU A 300 4.33 -18.15 3.74
C GLU A 300 3.99 -16.69 4.07
N TYR A 301 2.97 -16.11 3.43
CA TYR A 301 2.50 -14.75 3.76
C TYR A 301 2.11 -14.65 5.25
N MET A 302 1.48 -15.69 5.78
CA MET A 302 1.03 -15.76 7.17
C MET A 302 2.08 -16.35 8.11
N SER A 303 3.33 -16.53 7.70
CA SER A 303 4.36 -17.16 8.55
C SER A 303 4.83 -16.24 9.68
N GLU A 304 5.40 -16.84 10.73
CA GLU A 304 6.08 -16.05 11.78
C GLU A 304 7.29 -15.28 11.21
N ASP A 305 7.99 -15.85 10.23
CA ASP A 305 9.14 -15.20 9.61
C ASP A 305 8.70 -13.96 8.79
N ALA A 306 7.47 -13.97 8.25
CA ALA A 306 6.89 -12.83 7.54
C ALA A 306 6.29 -11.78 8.48
N LEU A 307 5.29 -12.16 9.28
CA LEU A 307 4.43 -11.25 10.06
C LEU A 307 4.77 -11.19 11.55
N GLY A 308 5.58 -12.12 12.06
CA GLY A 308 5.96 -12.16 13.46
C GLY A 308 6.81 -10.95 13.88
N PRO A 309 7.00 -10.74 15.20
CA PRO A 309 7.88 -9.69 15.71
C PRO A 309 9.31 -9.84 15.17
N GLY A 310 9.81 -8.83 14.45
CA GLY A 310 11.12 -8.89 13.79
C GLY A 310 11.14 -9.71 12.50
N GLY A 311 9.97 -10.12 11.99
CA GLY A 311 9.84 -10.75 10.68
C GLY A 311 10.18 -9.79 9.55
N TYR A 312 10.46 -10.34 8.37
CA TYR A 312 11.01 -9.58 7.24
C TYR A 312 10.06 -8.51 6.69
N LEU A 313 8.76 -8.55 7.00
CA LEU A 313 7.82 -7.48 6.66
C LEU A 313 7.91 -6.31 7.64
N SER A 314 8.17 -6.57 8.92
CA SER A 314 8.39 -5.52 9.94
C SER A 314 9.70 -4.78 9.69
N GLU A 315 10.76 -5.48 9.27
CA GLU A 315 12.03 -4.88 8.81
C GLU A 315 11.84 -3.95 7.60
N ARG A 316 10.75 -4.13 6.85
CA ARG A 316 10.37 -3.30 5.69
C ARG A 316 9.40 -2.18 6.03
N GLY A 317 9.11 -1.99 7.33
CA GLY A 317 8.28 -0.88 7.82
C GLY A 317 6.84 -1.22 8.15
N LEU A 318 6.43 -2.50 8.05
CA LEU A 318 5.10 -2.91 8.49
C LEU A 318 5.00 -2.83 10.02
N VAL A 319 4.06 -2.03 10.52
CA VAL A 319 3.65 -2.09 11.93
C VAL A 319 2.70 -3.27 12.09
N THR A 320 3.19 -4.35 12.68
CA THR A 320 2.46 -5.62 12.80
C THR A 320 1.33 -5.53 13.82
N LEU A 321 0.36 -6.45 13.68
CA LEU A 321 -0.69 -6.62 14.68
C LEU A 321 -0.11 -7.14 16.01
N PRO A 322 -0.77 -6.85 17.15
CA PRO A 322 -0.50 -7.52 18.42
C PRO A 322 -0.59 -9.05 18.27
N ASP A 323 0.22 -9.79 19.02
CA ASP A 323 0.37 -11.25 18.86
C ASP A 323 -0.97 -12.01 18.89
N ASP A 324 -1.87 -11.69 19.82
CA ASP A 324 -3.18 -12.33 19.92
C ASP A 324 -4.04 -12.11 18.66
N ARG A 325 -4.02 -10.90 18.11
CA ARG A 325 -4.74 -10.54 16.89
C ARG A 325 -4.09 -11.13 15.64
N ARG A 326 -2.77 -11.22 15.63
CA ARG A 326 -1.99 -11.79 14.53
C ARG A 326 -2.18 -13.30 14.45
N GLU A 327 -2.13 -14.02 15.57
CA GLU A 327 -2.37 -15.47 15.62
C GLU A 327 -3.79 -15.81 15.13
N MET A 328 -4.80 -15.06 15.58
CA MET A 328 -6.18 -15.21 15.10
C MET A 328 -6.31 -14.96 13.60
N LEU A 329 -5.60 -13.94 13.09
CA LEU A 329 -5.56 -13.63 11.66
C LEU A 329 -4.92 -14.78 10.87
N GLN A 330 -3.75 -15.26 11.30
CA GLN A 330 -3.02 -16.34 10.63
C GLN A 330 -3.88 -17.60 10.55
N GLU A 331 -4.52 -18.00 11.66
CA GLU A 331 -5.43 -19.15 11.68
C GLU A 331 -6.62 -18.96 10.74
N ALA A 332 -7.27 -17.79 10.77
CA ALA A 332 -8.41 -17.50 9.90
C ALA A 332 -8.01 -17.54 8.42
N VAL A 333 -6.86 -16.95 8.08
CA VAL A 333 -6.40 -16.82 6.69
C VAL A 333 -5.90 -18.15 6.14
N ILE A 334 -5.14 -18.93 6.91
CA ILE A 334 -4.66 -20.25 6.49
C ILE A 334 -5.82 -21.20 6.22
N ASN A 335 -6.86 -21.15 7.06
CA ASN A 335 -8.08 -21.97 6.91
C ASN A 335 -9.07 -21.42 5.88
N GLY A 336 -8.76 -20.31 5.20
CA GLY A 336 -9.62 -19.71 4.19
C GLY A 336 -10.98 -19.28 4.74
N MET A 337 -11.02 -18.70 5.95
CA MET A 337 -12.26 -18.20 6.52
C MET A 337 -12.82 -17.04 5.68
N THR A 338 -14.03 -17.22 5.17
CA THR A 338 -14.72 -16.19 4.39
C THR A 338 -14.93 -14.93 5.24
N MET A 339 -14.62 -13.79 4.67
CA MET A 339 -14.83 -12.48 5.28
C MET A 339 -16.31 -12.19 5.53
N ASP A 340 -16.59 -11.34 6.51
CA ASP A 340 -17.94 -10.84 6.75
C ASP A 340 -18.43 -9.95 5.59
N PRO A 341 -19.75 -9.93 5.30
CA PRO A 341 -20.34 -8.99 4.35
C PRO A 341 -20.06 -7.53 4.71
N LYS A 342 -19.89 -6.68 3.68
CA LYS A 342 -19.63 -5.23 3.81
C LYS A 342 -20.87 -4.39 3.57
#